data_AF-A0A2E3PAJ7-F1
#
_entry.id   AF-A0A2E3PAJ7-F1
#
_cell.length_a   1.000
_cell.length_b   1.000
_cell.length_c   1.000
_cell.angle_alpha   90.00
_cell.angle_beta   90.00
_cell.angle_gamma   90.00
#
_symmetry.space_group_name_H-M   'P 1'
#
loop_
_entity.id
_entity.type
_entity.pdbx_description
1 polymer ?
#
loop_
_entity_poly.entity_id
_entity_poly.type
_entity_poly.pdbx_seq_one_letter_code
_entity_poly.pdbx_strand_id
1 'polypeptide(L)'
;MGLKAMQERGRMQEGMVADITIFNPETVTDNATYAQGTLPSTGIPFVIVNGTVVVDESEVLKDVNPGQPIRFDPQDSLLEPLEISAWTQKFYNVPQDFGGGVPGTQPQYDKRIIRCCD
;
A
#
# COMPACT_ATOMS: atom_id res chain seq x y z
N MET A 1 -4.51 -19.92 -12.11
CA MET A 1 -3.56 -20.41 -11.08
C MET A 1 -2.95 -19.21 -10.39
N GLY A 2 -2.57 -19.32 -9.11
CA GLY A 2 -1.92 -18.23 -8.37
C GLY A 2 -0.45 -18.00 -8.78
N LEU A 3 0.16 -16.95 -8.24
CA LEU A 3 1.58 -16.60 -8.49
C LEU A 3 2.51 -17.76 -8.14
N LYS A 4 3.46 -18.08 -9.04
CA LYS A 4 4.47 -19.14 -8.81
C LYS A 4 5.20 -18.95 -7.48
N ALA A 5 5.59 -17.71 -7.17
CA ALA A 5 6.28 -17.37 -5.91
C ALA A 5 5.46 -17.69 -4.64
N MET A 6 4.12 -17.75 -4.72
CA MET A 6 3.26 -18.17 -3.61
C MET A 6 3.06 -19.69 -3.57
N GLN A 7 3.21 -20.38 -4.70
CA GLN A 7 3.10 -21.84 -4.76
C GLN A 7 4.28 -22.53 -4.06
N GLU A 8 5.43 -21.86 -4.01
CA GLU A 8 6.67 -22.35 -3.38
C GLU A 8 6.80 -21.94 -1.90
N ARG A 9 5.73 -21.42 -1.27
CA ARG A 9 5.70 -20.93 0.11
C ARG A 9 4.60 -21.60 0.95
N GLY A 10 4.72 -21.52 2.28
CA GLY A 10 3.71 -22.02 3.22
C GLY A 10 3.64 -23.55 3.30
N ARG A 11 4.73 -24.25 2.99
CA ARG A 11 4.90 -25.70 3.10
C ARG A 11 6.28 -26.01 3.68
N MET A 12 6.34 -26.99 4.59
CA MET A 12 7.59 -27.52 5.14
C MET A 12 8.02 -28.73 4.30
N GLN A 13 8.63 -28.49 3.13
CA GLN A 13 9.07 -29.52 2.18
C GLN A 13 10.37 -29.07 1.50
N GLU A 14 11.18 -30.03 1.06
CA GLU A 14 12.38 -29.74 0.27
C GLU A 14 12.02 -28.97 -1.02
N GLY A 15 12.86 -27.99 -1.38
CA GLY A 15 12.65 -27.13 -2.54
C GLY A 15 11.68 -25.96 -2.32
N MET A 16 11.07 -25.82 -1.15
CA MET A 16 10.24 -24.65 -0.79
C MET A 16 11.08 -23.52 -0.21
N VAL A 17 10.55 -22.30 -0.25
CA VAL A 17 11.20 -21.15 0.39
C VAL A 17 11.18 -21.31 1.91
N ALA A 18 12.33 -21.10 2.55
CA ALA A 18 12.51 -21.20 3.99
C ALA A 18 11.99 -19.95 4.73
N ASP A 19 10.67 -19.80 4.77
CA ASP A 19 9.98 -18.91 5.70
C ASP A 19 9.49 -19.73 6.89
N ILE A 20 10.20 -19.69 8.01
CA ILE A 20 10.00 -20.60 9.14
C ILE A 20 9.92 -19.78 10.43
N THR A 21 8.85 -20.02 11.18
CA THR A 21 8.66 -19.45 12.53
C THR A 21 8.80 -20.58 13.55
N ILE A 22 9.73 -20.42 14.49
CA ILE A 22 9.90 -21.32 15.62
C ILE A 22 9.31 -20.64 16.83
N PHE A 23 8.39 -21.32 17.52
CA PHE A 23 7.67 -20.78 18.67
C PHE A 23 7.49 -21.82 19.75
N ASN A 24 7.40 -21.36 20.99
CA ASN A 24 7.02 -22.19 22.13
C ASN A 24 5.49 -22.28 22.19
N PRO A 25 4.89 -23.47 22.01
CA PRO A 25 3.44 -23.62 21.97
C PRO A 25 2.75 -23.31 23.31
N GLU A 26 3.47 -23.36 24.43
CA GLU A 26 2.92 -23.05 25.76
C GLU A 26 2.89 -21.55 26.06
N THR A 27 3.77 -20.76 25.43
CA THR A 27 3.96 -19.34 25.77
C THR A 27 3.69 -18.36 24.63
N VAL A 28 3.46 -18.86 23.41
CA VAL A 28 3.19 -18.00 22.25
C VAL A 28 1.92 -17.17 22.46
N THR A 29 2.05 -15.84 22.34
CA THR A 29 0.92 -14.90 22.47
C THR A 29 1.23 -13.60 21.74
N ASP A 30 0.20 -12.96 21.18
CA ASP A 30 0.28 -11.58 20.69
C ASP A 30 0.23 -10.60 21.86
N ASN A 31 0.99 -9.51 21.75
CA ASN A 31 0.99 -8.41 22.73
C ASN A 31 0.35 -7.13 22.17
N ALA A 32 0.15 -7.08 20.84
CA ALA A 32 -0.34 -5.89 20.16
C ALA A 32 -1.81 -5.61 20.52
N THR A 33 -2.14 -4.34 20.69
CA THR A 33 -3.52 -3.87 20.92
C THR A 33 -3.91 -2.87 19.83
N TYR A 34 -5.20 -2.52 19.74
CA TYR A 34 -5.64 -1.47 18.84
C TYR A 34 -4.87 -0.14 19.04
N ALA A 35 -4.59 0.22 20.30
CA ALA A 35 -3.85 1.44 20.62
C ALA A 35 -2.32 1.29 20.41
N GLN A 36 -1.78 0.07 20.53
CA GLN A 36 -0.35 -0.21 20.44
C GLN A 36 -0.10 -1.40 19.50
N GLY A 37 -0.16 -1.12 18.18
CA GLY A 37 -0.12 -2.15 17.14
C GLY A 37 1.26 -2.72 16.80
N THR A 38 2.34 -2.18 17.37
CA THR A 38 3.72 -2.54 17.02
C THR A 38 4.44 -3.33 18.11
N LEU A 39 3.73 -3.80 19.15
CA LEU A 39 4.33 -4.61 20.20
C LEU A 39 4.69 -6.00 19.64
N PRO A 40 5.92 -6.49 19.88
CA PRO A 40 6.35 -7.80 19.40
C PRO A 40 5.60 -8.92 20.13
N SER A 41 5.38 -10.05 19.48
CA SER A 41 4.79 -11.25 20.11
C SER A 41 5.77 -11.91 21.09
N THR A 42 5.23 -12.59 22.10
CA THR A 42 6.02 -13.41 23.04
C THR A 42 6.10 -14.85 22.55
N GLY A 43 7.15 -15.57 22.93
CA GLY A 43 7.28 -17.01 22.70
C GLY A 43 7.71 -17.39 21.29
N ILE A 44 8.29 -16.46 20.51
CA ILE A 44 8.83 -16.70 19.17
C ILE A 44 10.35 -16.45 19.19
N PRO A 45 11.17 -17.44 19.59
CA PRO A 45 12.61 -17.25 19.72
C PRO A 45 13.32 -17.08 18.37
N PHE A 46 12.83 -17.70 17.29
CA PHE A 46 13.50 -17.61 15.99
C PHE A 46 12.51 -17.43 14.85
N VAL A 47 12.87 -16.56 13.91
CA VAL A 47 12.18 -16.38 12.64
C VAL A 47 13.22 -16.38 11.53
N ILE A 48 12.96 -17.18 10.50
CA ILE A 48 13.78 -17.30 9.30
C ILE A 48 12.93 -16.84 8.12
N VAL A 49 13.45 -15.90 7.34
CA VAL A 49 12.80 -15.40 6.13
C VAL A 49 13.74 -15.65 4.96
N ASN A 50 13.25 -16.36 3.95
CA ASN A 50 14.05 -16.72 2.78
C ASN A 50 15.42 -17.35 3.15
N GLY A 51 15.44 -18.20 4.18
CA GLY A 51 16.65 -18.88 4.67
C GLY A 51 17.59 -18.03 5.54
N THR A 52 17.26 -16.77 5.80
CA THR A 52 18.06 -15.87 6.67
C THR A 52 17.35 -15.65 8.00
N VAL A 53 18.07 -15.80 9.11
CA VAL A 53 17.54 -15.52 10.46
C VAL A 53 17.30 -14.02 10.60
N VAL A 54 16.09 -13.63 11.00
CA VAL A 54 15.68 -12.23 11.22
C VAL A 54 15.26 -11.95 12.67
N VAL A 55 14.92 -13.00 13.42
CA VAL A 55 14.72 -12.97 14.87
C VAL A 55 15.60 -14.05 15.47
N ASP A 56 16.37 -13.69 16.50
CA ASP A 56 17.31 -14.57 17.20
C ASP A 56 17.10 -14.41 18.70
N GLU A 57 16.89 -15.51 19.42
CA GLU A 57 16.54 -15.53 20.85
C GLU A 57 15.46 -14.52 21.27
N SER A 58 14.43 -14.33 20.43
CA SER A 58 13.31 -13.37 20.59
C SER A 58 13.66 -11.89 20.36
N GLU A 59 14.88 -11.59 19.89
CA GLU A 59 15.31 -10.25 19.51
C GLU A 59 15.28 -10.07 17.99
N VAL A 60 14.72 -8.95 17.53
CA VAL A 60 14.69 -8.61 16.10
C VAL A 60 16.06 -8.11 15.66
N LEU A 61 16.68 -8.79 14.70
CA LEU A 61 17.97 -8.41 14.15
C LEU A 61 17.83 -7.16 13.27
N LYS A 62 18.56 -6.10 13.62
CA LYS A 62 18.58 -4.84 12.86
C LYS A 62 19.32 -5.03 11.53
N ASP A 63 18.86 -4.32 10.51
CA ASP A 63 19.45 -4.29 9.17
C ASP A 63 19.43 -5.63 8.40
N VAL A 64 18.70 -6.63 8.90
CA VAL A 64 18.50 -7.93 8.23
C VAL A 64 17.12 -7.98 7.57
N ASN A 65 17.04 -7.55 6.30
CA ASN A 65 15.77 -7.43 5.57
C ASN A 65 15.76 -8.29 4.28
N PRO A 66 15.74 -9.63 4.37
CA PRO A 66 15.84 -10.55 3.24
C PRO A 66 14.54 -10.75 2.46
N GLY A 67 13.47 -10.03 2.84
CA GLY A 67 12.14 -10.15 2.22
C GLY A 67 12.16 -9.75 0.75
N GLN A 68 11.35 -10.45 -0.06
CA GLN A 68 11.22 -10.17 -1.48
C GLN A 68 9.77 -9.81 -1.84
N PRO A 69 9.55 -8.79 -2.69
CA PRO A 69 8.21 -8.45 -3.14
C PRO A 69 7.67 -9.55 -4.06
N ILE A 70 6.43 -9.96 -3.82
CA ILE A 70 5.71 -10.89 -4.67
C ILE A 70 4.83 -10.09 -5.62
N ARG A 71 5.12 -10.17 -6.92
CA ARG A 71 4.44 -9.40 -7.96
C ARG A 71 4.08 -10.31 -9.14
N PHE A 72 3.07 -9.91 -9.90
CA PHE A 72 2.85 -10.47 -11.23
C PHE A 72 3.97 -10.03 -12.16
N ASP A 73 4.20 -10.82 -13.21
CA ASP A 73 5.05 -10.40 -14.31
C ASP A 73 4.51 -9.07 -14.86
N PRO A 74 5.39 -8.08 -15.13
CA PRO A 74 4.98 -6.84 -15.76
C PRO A 74 4.20 -7.16 -17.04
N GLN A 75 3.01 -6.59 -17.14
CA GLN A 75 2.20 -6.63 -18.34
C GLN A 75 2.13 -5.24 -18.93
N ASP A 76 1.97 -5.18 -20.24
CA ASP A 76 1.67 -3.92 -20.90
C ASP A 76 0.39 -3.32 -20.31
N SER A 77 0.40 -2.00 -20.17
CA SER A 77 -0.76 -1.28 -19.69
C SER A 77 -1.97 -1.59 -20.57
N LEU A 78 -3.03 -2.14 -19.96
CA LEU A 78 -4.33 -2.26 -20.62
C LEU A 78 -5.01 -0.88 -20.78
N LEU A 79 -4.46 0.15 -20.13
CA LEU A 79 -4.93 1.53 -20.23
C LEU A 79 -4.14 2.27 -21.31
N GLU A 80 -4.87 3.01 -22.13
CA GLU A 80 -4.27 4.00 -23.01
C GLU A 80 -3.64 5.13 -22.17
N PRO A 81 -2.42 5.58 -22.50
CA PRO A 81 -1.83 6.74 -21.85
C PRO A 81 -2.75 7.95 -21.98
N LEU A 82 -3.21 8.48 -20.84
CA LEU A 82 -3.96 9.72 -20.82
C LEU A 82 -2.98 10.89 -20.85
N GLU A 83 -3.21 11.81 -21.78
CA GLU A 83 -2.62 13.14 -21.72
C GLU A 83 -3.02 13.82 -20.40
N ILE A 84 -2.06 14.46 -19.74
CA ILE A 84 -2.27 15.13 -18.44
C ILE A 84 -3.41 16.16 -18.54
N SER A 85 -3.52 16.82 -19.69
CA SER A 85 -4.60 17.77 -20.01
C SER A 85 -5.98 17.11 -20.03
N ALA A 86 -6.10 15.92 -20.63
CA ALA A 86 -7.35 15.17 -20.71
C ALA A 86 -7.78 14.63 -19.34
N TRP A 87 -6.83 14.16 -18.51
CA TRP A 87 -7.13 13.71 -17.14
C TRP A 87 -7.60 14.88 -16.27
N THR A 88 -6.89 16.02 -16.34
CA THR A 88 -7.25 17.23 -15.59
C THR A 88 -8.64 17.72 -15.99
N GLN A 89 -8.97 17.79 -17.27
CA GLN A 89 -10.29 18.23 -17.70
C GLN A 89 -11.42 17.29 -17.26
N LYS A 90 -11.17 15.97 -17.21
CA LYS A 90 -12.18 14.96 -16.90
C LYS A 90 -12.41 14.76 -15.40
N PHE A 91 -11.36 14.83 -14.60
CA PHE A 91 -11.39 14.48 -13.17
C PHE A 91 -11.10 15.64 -12.23
N TYR A 92 -10.51 16.73 -12.72
CA TYR A 92 -10.27 17.92 -11.92
C TYR A 92 -11.52 18.80 -11.93
N ASN A 93 -12.43 18.52 -11.00
CA ASN A 93 -13.60 19.33 -10.78
C ASN A 93 -13.19 20.58 -10.00
N VAL A 94 -12.73 21.63 -10.68
CA VAL A 94 -12.69 22.97 -10.08
C VAL A 94 -14.15 23.44 -10.03
N PRO A 95 -14.72 23.74 -8.86
CA PRO A 95 -16.01 24.43 -8.81
C PRO A 95 -15.87 25.72 -9.63
N GLN A 96 -16.76 25.94 -10.60
CA GLN A 96 -16.73 27.13 -11.49
C GLN A 96 -16.85 28.48 -10.74
N ASP A 97 -16.95 28.46 -9.41
CA ASP A 97 -17.27 29.63 -8.56
C ASP A 97 -16.23 29.94 -7.46
N PHE A 98 -15.11 29.22 -7.35
CA PHE A 98 -14.01 29.75 -6.53
C PHE A 98 -13.21 30.76 -7.36
N GLY A 99 -13.66 32.02 -7.32
CA GLY A 99 -13.08 33.18 -7.99
C GLY A 99 -11.57 33.32 -7.79
N GLY A 100 -10.81 32.77 -8.74
CA GLY A 100 -9.36 32.74 -8.69
C GLY A 100 -8.71 32.57 -10.06
N GLY A 101 -8.83 33.61 -10.91
CA GLY A 101 -7.71 34.06 -11.74
C GLY A 101 -7.52 33.47 -13.15
N VAL A 102 -8.30 33.94 -14.12
CA VAL A 102 -7.73 34.29 -15.44
C VAL A 102 -8.06 35.76 -15.71
N PRO A 103 -7.07 36.65 -15.77
CA PRO A 103 -7.28 38.03 -16.17
C PRO A 103 -7.94 38.08 -17.55
N GLY A 104 -9.15 38.63 -17.64
CA GLY A 104 -9.87 38.83 -18.91
C GLY A 104 -10.97 37.82 -19.25
N THR A 105 -11.23 36.79 -18.43
CA THR A 105 -12.35 35.85 -18.66
C THR A 105 -13.46 35.94 -17.63
N GLN A 106 -13.62 37.11 -16.99
CA GLN A 106 -14.81 37.34 -16.17
C GLN A 106 -16.04 37.42 -17.10
N PRO A 107 -17.11 36.66 -16.83
CA PRO A 107 -18.33 36.81 -17.61
C PRO A 107 -18.86 38.24 -17.48
N GLN A 108 -19.05 38.94 -18.60
CA GLN A 108 -19.72 40.23 -18.61
C GLN A 108 -21.19 40.03 -18.23
N TYR A 109 -21.57 40.53 -17.07
CA TYR A 109 -22.95 40.45 -16.60
C TYR A 109 -23.85 41.38 -17.44
N ASP A 110 -24.85 40.82 -18.14
CA ASP A 110 -25.84 41.61 -18.87
C ASP A 110 -26.68 42.40 -17.86
N LYS A 111 -26.63 43.73 -17.94
CA LYS A 111 -27.36 44.65 -17.06
C LYS A 111 -28.88 44.53 -17.16
N ARG A 112 -29.41 43.76 -18.12
CA ARG A 112 -30.84 43.46 -18.30
C ARG A 112 -31.32 42.23 -17.52
N ILE A 113 -30.41 41.45 -16.94
CA ILE A 113 -30.76 40.31 -16.09
C ILE A 113 -30.97 40.85 -14.67
N ILE A 114 -32.24 41.02 -14.30
CA ILE A 114 -32.66 41.35 -12.93
C ILE A 114 -32.15 40.22 -12.01
N ARG A 115 -31.32 40.56 -11.03
CA ARG A 115 -30.97 39.62 -9.95
C ARG A 115 -32.28 39.24 -9.25
N CYS A 116 -32.62 37.95 -9.26
CA CYS A 116 -33.58 37.45 -8.29
C CYS A 116 -32.95 37.59 -6.90
N CYS A 117 -33.39 38.63 -6.20
CA CYS A 117 -33.56 38.81 -4.76
C CYS A 117 -33.59 40.32 -4.55
N ASP A 118 -34.81 40.85 -4.40
CA ASP A 118 -35.04 42.01 -3.55
C ASP A 118 -34.70 41.64 -2.10
#